data_AF-A0A535BK22-F1
#
_entry.id   AF-A0A535BK22-F1
#
_cell.length_a   1.000
_cell.length_b   1.000
_cell.length_c   1.000
_cell.angle_alpha   90.00
_cell.angle_beta   90.00
_cell.angle_gamma   90.00
#
_symmetry.space_group_name_H-M   'P 1'
#
loop_
_entity.id
_entity.type
_entity.pdbx_description
1 polymer ?
#
loop_
_entity_poly.entity_id
_entity_poly.type
_entity_poly.pdbx_seq_one_letter_code
_entity_poly.pdbx_strand_id
1 'polypeptide(L)' 'MDTWTFGWTLALIGMGGTMLVLWCLSLLVLLLKKIFPYRPEQSASQKG' A
#
# COMPACT_ATOMS: atom_id res chain seq x y z
N MET A 1 16.84 -25.85 -4.17
CA MET A 1 15.47 -25.47 -3.79
C MET A 1 14.56 -26.07 -4.82
N ASP A 2 13.72 -27.02 -4.42
CA ASP A 2 12.78 -27.67 -5.32
C ASP A 2 11.90 -26.60 -5.99
N THR A 3 11.87 -26.62 -7.32
CA THR A 3 11.16 -25.65 -8.19
C THR A 3 9.70 -25.48 -7.79
N TRP A 4 9.12 -26.50 -7.16
CA TRP A 4 7.78 -26.50 -6.62
C TRP A 4 7.59 -25.51 -5.45
N THR A 5 8.52 -25.50 -4.48
CA THR A 5 8.52 -24.55 -3.35
C THR A 5 8.74 -23.11 -3.84
N PHE A 6 9.56 -22.95 -4.88
CA PHE A 6 9.79 -21.64 -5.50
C PHE A 6 8.53 -21.10 -6.20
N GLY A 7 7.82 -21.95 -6.94
CA GLY A 7 6.54 -21.60 -7.57
C GLY A 7 5.46 -21.23 -6.55
N TRP A 8 5.37 -21.96 -5.44
CA TRP A 8 4.43 -21.64 -4.34
C TRP A 8 4.75 -20.30 -3.67
N THR A 9 6.03 -20.03 -3.44
CA THR A 9 6.48 -18.75 -2.86
C THR A 9 6.13 -17.59 -3.77
N LEU A 10 6.39 -17.72 -5.08
CA LEU A 10 6.04 -16.70 -6.07
C LEU A 10 4.53 -16.55 -6.26
N ALA A 11 3.73 -17.62 -6.17
CA ALA A 11 2.28 -17.55 -6.25
C ALA A 11 1.69 -16.85 -5.02
N LEU A 12 2.18 -17.19 -3.82
CA LEU A 12 1.74 -16.58 -2.56
C LEU A 12 2.18 -15.12 -2.46
N ILE A 13 3.41 -14.80 -2.89
CA ILE A 13 3.90 -13.41 -2.99
C ILE A 13 3.21 -12.67 -4.13
N GLY A 14 2.85 -13.32 -5.23
CA GLY A 14 2.14 -12.68 -6.32
C GLY A 14 0.72 -12.27 -5.90
N MET A 15 -0.05 -13.21 -5.36
CA MET A 15 -1.43 -12.94 -4.95
C MET A 15 -1.51 -12.16 -3.62
N GLY A 16 -0.72 -12.56 -2.62
CA GLY A 16 -0.70 -11.91 -1.31
C GLY A 16 0.10 -10.61 -1.32
N GLY A 17 1.20 -10.55 -2.07
CA GLY A 17 2.07 -9.38 -2.12
C GLY A 17 1.43 -8.19 -2.80
N THR A 18 0.56 -8.36 -3.80
CA THR A 18 -0.18 -7.22 -4.36
C THR A 18 -1.09 -6.55 -3.32
N MET A 19 -1.88 -7.34 -2.58
CA MET A 19 -2.73 -6.81 -1.50
C MET A 19 -1.90 -6.17 -0.38
N LEU A 20 -0.78 -6.79 -0.01
CA LEU A 20 0.15 -6.27 0.99
C LEU A 20 0.80 -4.95 0.56
N VAL A 21 1.20 -4.84 -0.71
CA VAL A 21 1.81 -3.63 -1.27
C VAL A 21 0.81 -2.48 -1.29
N LEU A 22 -0.43 -2.71 -1.73
CA LEU A 22 -1.47 -1.67 -1.70
C LEU A 22 -1.76 -1.19 -0.28
N TRP A 23 -1.82 -2.12 0.68
CA TRP A 23 -1.98 -1.79 2.10
C TRP A 23 -0.80 -0.97 2.63
N CYS A 24 0.43 -1.39 2.31
CA CYS A 24 1.65 -0.73 2.74
C CYS A 24 1.79 0.68 2.15
N LEU A 25 1.49 0.85 0.86
CA LEU A 25 1.46 2.17 0.20
C LEU A 25 0.41 3.09 0.83
N SER A 26 -0.78 2.58 1.14
CA SER A 26 -1.83 3.36 1.82
C SER A 26 -1.35 3.86 3.20
N LEU A 27 -0.72 2.97 3.98
CA LEU A 27 -0.06 3.31 5.24
C LEU A 27 1.05 4.34 5.05
N LEU A 28 1.85 4.19 4.00
CA LEU A 28 2.97 5.08 3.68
C LEU A 28 2.45 6.48 3.33
N VAL A 29 1.36 6.60 2.58
CA VAL A 29 0.71 7.88 2.27
C VAL A 29 0.13 8.53 3.53
N LEU A 30 -0.49 7.76 4.43
CA LEU A 30 -0.99 8.27 5.72
C LEU A 30 0.16 8.74 6.62
N LEU A 31 1.26 7.99 6.64
CA LEU A 31 2.44 8.33 7.42
C LEU A 31 3.13 9.57 6.84
N LEU A 32 3.23 9.67 5.52
CA LEU A 32 3.74 10.84 4.82
C LEU A 32 2.85 12.07 5.08
N LYS A 33 1.52 11.90 5.10
CA LYS A 33 0.56 12.98 5.44
C LYS A 33 0.66 13.43 6.91
N LYS A 34 1.19 12.57 7.79
CA LYS A 34 1.46 12.89 9.19
C LYS A 34 2.82 13.55 9.40
N ILE A 35 3.85 13.08 8.70
CA ILE A 35 5.23 13.61 8.75
C ILE A 35 5.31 14.93 7.99
N PHE A 36 4.70 15.01 6.82
CA PHE A 36 4.39 16.21 6.07
C PHE A 36 2.90 16.53 6.29
N PRO A 37 2.54 17.24 7.38
CA PRO A 37 1.22 17.85 7.50
C PRO A 37 1.13 18.94 6.44
N TYR A 38 0.87 18.51 5.20
CA TYR A 38 0.42 19.40 4.15
C TYR A 38 -0.85 20.01 4.71
N ARG A 39 -0.78 21.29 5.07
CA ARG A 39 -1.94 22.11 5.39
C ARG A 39 -2.43 22.66 4.06
N PRO A 40 -3.39 22.02 3.38
CA PRO A 40 -4.18 22.74 2.41
C PRO A 40 -5.00 23.73 3.24
N GLU A 41 -4.45 24.92 3.45
CA GLU A 41 -5.26 26.07 3.82
C GLU A 41 -6.31 26.20 2.71
N GLN A 42 -7.56 25.85 3.03
CA GLN A 42 -8.76 26.12 2.23
C GLN A 42 -8.73 25.67 0.75
N SER A 43 -9.35 24.53 0.44
CA SER A 43 -10.11 24.39 -0.82
C SER A 43 -11.05 23.18 -0.78
N ALA A 44 -12.35 23.50 -0.69
CA ALA A 44 -13.52 22.73 -1.14
C ALA A 44 -13.67 21.30 -0.57
N SER A 45 -14.48 21.11 0.47
CA SER A 45 -15.93 20.87 0.36
C SER A 45 -16.32 19.68 -0.52
N GLN A 46 -17.09 18.77 0.09
CA GLN A 46 -18.08 17.89 -0.52
C GLN A 46 -17.62 16.58 -1.20
N LYS A 47 -17.90 15.47 -0.52
CA LYS A 47 -18.70 14.32 -1.00
C LYS A 47 -18.95 13.41 0.23
N GLY A 48 -20.16 13.27 0.77
CA GLY A 48 -21.46 13.31 0.08
C GLY A 48 -21.59 12.05 -0.75
#